data_AF-A0A0W0X2I9-F1
#
_entry.id   AF-A0A0W0X2I9-F1
#
_cell.length_a   1.000
_cell.length_b   1.000
_cell.length_c   1.000
_cell.angle_alpha   90.00
_cell.angle_beta   90.00
_cell.angle_gamma   90.00
#
_symmetry.space_group_name_H-M   'P 1'
#
loop_
_entity.id
_entity.type
_entity.pdbx_description
1 polymer ?
#
loop_
_entity_poly.entity_id
_entity_poly.type
_entity_poly.pdbx_seq_one_letter_code
_entity_poly.pdbx_strand_id
1 'polypeptide(L)'
;MTLSFSAVIPANIPPHETIVLPISMSQPLERGERLAAIIQSIRDHKYDDRTTILVCDFLNRHNSSDSSSLDQGETFLKEHETILKHFRIVRWQEFISSRNEVFLEKYAEVCDKNKDASHFYLKMKKTWEKCLSATQSLEASVQYQLEEYAAVLCMDEYDHLFYPKRITNGLAYVYNYFSGKKPQYHHIKISEAKMLSKSELFADLNAELEKKDRRHIHIAFRALLDHMDVLLASGELSDKAKKVFAEEVENLLMSYGLLGVSLEINHHTVKQLIVS
;
A
#
# COMPACT_ATOMS: atom_id res chain seq x y z
N MET A 1 8.16 -16.97 21.16
CA MET A 1 8.39 -17.62 19.85
C MET A 1 9.21 -16.67 19.02
N THR A 2 10.30 -17.13 18.42
CA THR A 2 11.05 -16.36 17.43
C THR A 2 10.26 -16.45 16.12
N LEU A 3 9.69 -15.34 15.65
CA LEU A 3 8.99 -15.31 14.37
C LEU A 3 10.00 -15.41 13.22
N SER A 4 9.69 -16.21 12.21
CA SER A 4 10.48 -16.29 10.97
C SER A 4 10.42 -14.99 10.15
N PHE A 5 9.49 -14.09 10.49
CA PHE A 5 9.27 -12.81 9.83
C PHE A 5 9.42 -11.65 10.82
N SER A 6 9.88 -10.51 10.29
CA SER A 6 9.89 -9.23 10.98
C SER A 6 9.17 -8.18 10.13
N ALA A 7 8.46 -7.27 10.77
CA ALA A 7 7.79 -6.15 10.10
C ALA A 7 8.35 -4.83 10.62
N VAL A 8 8.66 -3.92 9.71
CA VAL A 8 9.11 -2.57 10.03
C VAL A 8 7.96 -1.60 9.78
N ILE A 9 7.48 -0.97 10.86
CA ILE A 9 6.46 0.08 10.85
C ILE A 9 7.10 1.44 11.22
N PRO A 10 6.42 2.57 10.94
CA PRO A 10 6.90 3.89 11.36
C PRO A 10 7.09 3.98 12.88
N ALA A 11 8.27 4.44 13.33
CA ALA A 11 8.67 4.37 14.74
C ALA A 11 8.19 5.54 15.63
N ASN A 12 7.62 6.61 15.05
CA ASN A 12 7.35 7.86 15.76
C ASN A 12 5.98 8.45 15.41
N ILE A 13 4.92 7.65 15.47
CA ILE A 13 3.57 8.19 15.34
C ILE A 13 3.16 8.89 16.65
N PRO A 14 2.82 10.19 16.64
CA PRO A 14 2.27 10.94 17.78
C PRO A 14 1.23 10.16 18.60
N PRO A 15 1.25 10.20 19.95
CA PRO A 15 0.40 9.36 20.80
C PRO A 15 -1.12 9.53 20.63
N HIS A 16 -1.57 10.66 20.09
CA HIS A 16 -3.00 10.97 19.90
C HIS A 16 -3.53 10.59 18.52
N GLU A 17 -2.65 10.19 17.60
CA GLU A 17 -3.04 9.82 16.23
C GLU A 17 -3.54 8.38 16.15
N THR A 18 -4.51 8.13 15.28
CA THR A 18 -5.17 6.83 15.13
C THR A 18 -4.69 6.10 13.88
N ILE A 19 -4.70 4.77 13.95
CA ILE A 19 -4.16 3.90 12.90
C ILE A 19 -5.27 2.95 12.43
N VAL A 20 -5.40 2.78 11.12
CA VAL A 20 -6.14 1.67 10.52
C VAL A 20 -5.18 0.72 9.82
N LEU A 21 -5.37 -0.58 10.06
CA LEU A 21 -4.71 -1.67 9.34
C LEU A 21 -5.81 -2.44 8.57
N PRO A 22 -6.05 -2.09 7.30
CA PRO A 22 -6.92 -2.87 6.43
C PRO A 22 -6.31 -4.26 6.20
N ILE A 23 -7.13 -5.31 6.25
CA ILE A 23 -6.76 -6.69 5.97
C ILE A 23 -7.56 -7.15 4.75
N SER A 24 -6.89 -7.30 3.62
CA SER A 24 -7.49 -7.85 2.41
C SER A 24 -7.62 -9.36 2.49
N MET A 25 -8.78 -9.89 2.03
CA MET A 25 -8.97 -11.33 1.97
C MET A 25 -8.17 -12.03 0.87
N SER A 26 -7.67 -11.26 -0.10
CA SER A 26 -6.94 -11.76 -1.25
C SER A 26 -5.41 -11.76 -1.07
N GLN A 27 -4.89 -11.31 0.07
CA GLN A 27 -3.44 -11.06 0.25
C GLN A 27 -2.76 -12.08 1.17
N PRO A 28 -1.78 -12.87 0.65
CA PRO A 28 -1.02 -13.81 1.45
C PRO A 28 -0.12 -13.17 2.51
N LEU A 29 0.23 -11.88 2.36
CA LEU A 29 1.08 -11.16 3.30
C LEU A 29 0.36 -10.83 4.62
N GLU A 30 -0.95 -10.94 4.64
CA GLU A 30 -1.82 -10.61 5.77
C GLU A 30 -2.35 -11.88 6.44
N ARG A 31 -1.55 -12.96 6.43
CA ARG A 31 -1.87 -14.27 7.00
C ARG A 31 -0.70 -14.85 7.78
N GLY A 32 -1.04 -15.71 8.75
CA GLY A 32 -0.09 -16.54 9.48
C GLY A 32 1.06 -15.74 10.11
N GLU A 33 2.30 -16.25 9.97
CA GLU A 33 3.49 -15.65 10.59
C GLU A 33 3.79 -14.22 10.09
N ARG A 34 3.37 -13.87 8.87
CA ARG A 34 3.58 -12.52 8.33
C ARG A 34 2.69 -11.51 9.02
N LEU A 35 1.39 -11.82 9.19
CA LEU A 35 0.50 -10.99 9.99
C LEU A 35 0.95 -10.93 11.44
N ALA A 36 1.39 -12.06 12.02
CA ALA A 36 1.91 -12.08 13.37
C ALA A 36 3.11 -11.13 13.55
N ALA A 37 4.00 -11.02 12.56
CA ALA A 37 5.11 -10.07 12.57
C ALA A 37 4.64 -8.61 12.53
N ILE A 38 3.61 -8.28 11.74
CA ILE A 38 2.99 -6.95 11.71
C ILE A 38 2.41 -6.60 13.09
N ILE A 39 1.58 -7.49 13.63
CA ILE A 39 0.92 -7.29 14.92
C ILE A 39 1.94 -7.18 16.06
N GLN A 40 3.00 -7.99 16.06
CA GLN A 40 4.07 -7.88 17.03
C GLN A 40 4.78 -6.52 16.93
N SER A 41 5.09 -6.06 15.72
CA SER A 41 5.70 -4.75 15.52
C SER A 41 4.83 -3.60 16.03
N ILE A 42 3.51 -3.67 15.82
CA ILE A 42 2.53 -2.70 16.35
C ILE A 42 2.57 -2.69 17.89
N ARG A 43 2.60 -3.86 18.53
CA ARG A 43 2.69 -4.00 19.99
C ARG A 43 4.03 -3.51 20.55
N ASP A 44 5.14 -3.80 19.87
CA ASP A 44 6.47 -3.35 20.29
C ASP A 44 6.57 -1.82 20.31
N HIS A 45 5.86 -1.15 19.40
CA HIS A 45 5.74 0.30 19.37
C HIS A 45 4.61 0.85 20.28
N LYS A 46 3.85 -0.02 20.96
CA LYS A 46 2.70 0.33 21.83
C LYS A 46 1.59 1.07 21.08
N TYR A 47 1.24 0.58 19.89
CA TYR A 47 0.21 1.17 19.03
C TYR A 47 -1.10 0.36 19.05
N ASP A 48 -1.19 -0.68 19.86
CA ASP A 48 -2.30 -1.64 19.88
C ASP A 48 -3.64 -1.04 20.30
N ASP A 49 -3.64 -0.09 21.25
CA ASP A 49 -4.84 0.58 21.77
C ASP A 49 -5.49 1.56 20.78
N ARG A 50 -4.72 2.06 19.81
CA ARG A 50 -5.12 3.06 18.82
C ARG A 50 -5.12 2.53 17.38
N THR A 51 -4.87 1.24 17.20
CA THR A 51 -4.96 0.57 15.90
C THR A 51 -6.29 -0.15 15.76
N THR A 52 -7.02 0.18 14.69
CA THR A 52 -8.20 -0.57 14.26
C THR A 52 -7.83 -1.55 13.14
N ILE A 53 -8.18 -2.81 13.33
CA ILE A 53 -8.07 -3.85 12.30
C ILE A 53 -9.35 -3.80 11.47
N LEU A 54 -9.24 -3.39 10.22
CA LEU A 54 -10.37 -3.34 9.28
C LEU A 54 -10.36 -4.59 8.41
N VAL A 55 -11.27 -5.53 8.65
CA VAL A 55 -11.34 -6.78 7.88
C VAL A 55 -12.11 -6.52 6.60
N CYS A 56 -11.42 -6.49 5.46
CA CYS A 56 -11.95 -6.19 4.12
C CYS A 56 -12.60 -7.43 3.46
N ASP A 57 -13.41 -8.18 4.21
CA ASP A 57 -14.09 -9.38 3.71
C ASP A 57 -15.18 -9.08 2.70
N PHE A 58 -16.19 -8.31 3.08
CA PHE A 58 -17.33 -8.01 2.21
C PHE A 58 -16.91 -7.28 0.94
N LEU A 59 -15.82 -6.51 0.96
CA LEU A 59 -15.21 -5.94 -0.24
C LEU A 59 -14.83 -7.02 -1.28
N ASN A 60 -14.37 -8.17 -0.79
CA ASN A 60 -13.98 -9.30 -1.63
C ASN A 60 -15.16 -9.99 -2.32
N ARG A 61 -16.41 -9.58 -2.07
CA ARG A 61 -17.57 -10.06 -2.83
C ARG A 61 -17.49 -9.74 -4.33
N HIS A 62 -16.76 -8.69 -4.73
CA HIS A 62 -16.50 -8.43 -6.16
C HIS A 62 -15.67 -9.52 -6.82
N ASN A 63 -14.96 -10.33 -6.02
CA ASN A 63 -14.07 -11.39 -6.46
C ASN A 63 -14.64 -12.80 -6.24
N SER A 64 -15.78 -12.90 -5.55
CA SER A 64 -16.43 -14.16 -5.16
C SER A 64 -17.95 -13.97 -5.05
N SER A 65 -18.65 -14.75 -4.22
CA SER A 65 -20.01 -14.42 -3.79
C SER A 65 -19.99 -13.68 -2.45
N ASP A 66 -21.09 -13.00 -2.12
CA ASP A 66 -21.31 -12.37 -0.80
C ASP A 66 -21.09 -13.37 0.34
N SER A 67 -21.76 -14.53 0.27
CA SER A 67 -21.63 -15.59 1.28
C SER A 67 -20.19 -16.05 1.46
N SER A 68 -19.50 -16.37 0.35
CA SER A 68 -18.11 -16.82 0.40
C SER A 68 -17.17 -15.76 0.95
N SER A 69 -17.41 -14.48 0.63
CA SER A 69 -16.60 -13.38 1.13
C SER A 69 -16.72 -13.21 2.65
N LEU A 70 -17.93 -13.34 3.19
CA LEU A 70 -18.18 -13.26 4.63
C LEU A 70 -17.57 -14.45 5.39
N ASP A 71 -17.70 -15.67 4.84
CA ASP A 71 -17.10 -16.88 5.39
C ASP A 71 -15.57 -16.82 5.46
N GLN A 72 -14.93 -16.18 4.47
CA GLN A 72 -13.47 -15.92 4.50
C GLN A 72 -13.09 -15.01 5.66
N GLY A 73 -13.89 -13.97 5.94
CA GLY A 73 -13.69 -13.09 7.09
C GLY A 73 -13.84 -13.83 8.43
N GLU A 74 -14.86 -14.67 8.56
CA GLU A 74 -15.06 -15.51 9.76
C GLU A 74 -13.89 -16.48 9.98
N THR A 75 -13.46 -17.14 8.92
CA THR A 75 -12.33 -18.06 8.95
C THR A 75 -11.06 -17.33 9.36
N PHE A 76 -10.79 -16.16 8.75
CA PHE A 76 -9.64 -15.33 9.10
C PHE A 76 -9.64 -14.93 10.58
N LEU A 77 -10.76 -14.45 11.10
CA LEU A 77 -10.87 -14.03 12.49
C LEU A 77 -10.64 -15.19 13.46
N LYS A 78 -11.18 -16.37 13.16
CA LYS A 78 -10.97 -17.58 13.95
C LYS A 78 -9.51 -18.02 13.95
N GLU A 79 -8.87 -18.03 12.79
CA GLU A 79 -7.46 -18.45 12.66
C GLU A 79 -6.50 -17.51 13.39
N HIS A 80 -6.83 -16.22 13.49
CA HIS A 80 -5.95 -15.18 14.01
C HIS A 80 -6.43 -14.57 15.34
N GLU A 81 -7.46 -15.14 15.97
CA GLU A 81 -8.07 -14.65 17.22
C GLU A 81 -7.04 -14.33 18.30
N THR A 82 -6.08 -15.24 18.50
CA THR A 82 -5.04 -15.08 19.53
C THR A 82 -4.12 -13.90 19.26
N ILE A 83 -3.70 -13.69 18.01
CA ILE A 83 -2.81 -12.58 17.68
C ILE A 83 -3.56 -11.25 17.64
N LEU A 84 -4.84 -11.24 17.23
CA LEU A 84 -5.67 -10.03 17.17
C LEU A 84 -6.31 -9.65 18.51
N LYS A 85 -6.04 -10.41 19.57
CA LYS A 85 -6.53 -10.11 20.91
C LYS A 85 -6.19 -8.66 21.32
N HIS A 86 -7.19 -7.99 21.89
CA HIS A 86 -7.16 -6.59 22.37
C HIS A 86 -7.19 -5.51 21.30
N PHE A 87 -7.16 -5.86 20.01
CA PHE A 87 -7.40 -4.89 18.96
C PHE A 87 -8.90 -4.58 18.81
N ARG A 88 -9.22 -3.34 18.44
CA ARG A 88 -10.52 -3.02 17.87
C ARG A 88 -10.60 -3.65 16.47
N ILE A 89 -11.59 -4.50 16.25
CA ILE A 89 -11.84 -5.14 14.95
C ILE A 89 -13.13 -4.57 14.40
N VAL A 90 -13.10 -4.12 13.15
CA VAL A 90 -14.27 -3.64 12.40
C VAL A 90 -14.35 -4.43 11.10
N ARG A 91 -15.54 -4.93 10.76
CA ARG A 91 -15.80 -5.62 9.48
C ARG A 91 -16.12 -4.61 8.38
N TRP A 92 -15.78 -4.92 7.13
CA TRP A 92 -15.99 -3.99 6.01
C TRP A 92 -17.43 -3.50 5.86
N GLN A 93 -18.40 -4.42 5.98
CA GLN A 93 -19.81 -4.08 5.85
C GLN A 93 -20.25 -3.12 6.97
N GLU A 94 -19.83 -3.36 8.21
CA GLU A 94 -20.08 -2.48 9.36
C GLU A 94 -19.43 -1.10 9.15
N PHE A 95 -18.20 -1.07 8.64
CA PHE A 95 -17.48 0.17 8.34
C PHE A 95 -18.23 1.04 7.33
N ILE A 96 -18.70 0.46 6.23
CA ILE A 96 -19.48 1.18 5.22
C ILE A 96 -20.85 1.59 5.78
N SER A 97 -21.58 0.66 6.41
CA SER A 97 -22.95 0.94 6.89
C SER A 97 -22.99 2.04 7.95
N SER A 98 -21.99 2.11 8.83
CA SER A 98 -21.89 3.19 9.83
C SER A 98 -21.54 4.56 9.24
N ARG A 99 -21.14 4.62 7.96
CA ARG A 99 -20.80 5.85 7.21
C ARG A 99 -21.67 6.02 5.96
N ASN A 100 -22.82 5.35 5.88
CA ASN A 100 -23.54 5.13 4.63
C ASN A 100 -23.79 6.41 3.81
N GLU A 101 -24.22 7.51 4.44
CA GLU A 101 -24.48 8.77 3.72
C GLU A 101 -23.20 9.35 3.08
N VAL A 102 -22.13 9.47 3.87
CA VAL A 102 -20.83 9.96 3.38
C VAL A 102 -20.24 9.01 2.34
N PHE A 103 -20.37 7.70 2.57
CA PHE A 103 -19.89 6.68 1.65
C PHE A 103 -20.59 6.76 0.30
N LEU A 104 -21.92 6.92 0.26
CA LEU A 104 -22.66 7.05 -0.99
C LEU A 104 -22.26 8.31 -1.77
N GLU A 105 -22.02 9.43 -1.08
CA GLU A 105 -21.49 10.65 -1.70
C GLU A 105 -20.11 10.41 -2.32
N LYS A 106 -19.17 9.83 -1.55
CA LYS A 106 -17.81 9.56 -2.03
C LYS A 106 -17.78 8.51 -3.13
N TYR A 107 -18.63 7.50 -3.05
CA TYR A 107 -18.76 6.50 -4.11
C TYR A 107 -19.28 7.11 -5.41
N ALA A 108 -20.26 8.01 -5.35
CA ALA A 108 -20.73 8.75 -6.52
C ALA A 108 -19.64 9.66 -7.11
N GLU A 109 -18.86 10.34 -6.27
CA GLU A 109 -17.73 11.18 -6.69
C GLU A 109 -16.66 10.36 -7.42
N VAL A 110 -16.26 9.21 -6.85
CA VAL A 110 -15.28 8.29 -7.46
C VAL A 110 -15.80 7.73 -8.78
N CYS A 111 -17.10 7.37 -8.84
CA CYS A 111 -17.74 6.92 -10.08
C CYS A 111 -17.75 8.01 -11.17
N ASP A 112 -18.09 9.26 -10.87
CA ASP A 112 -18.08 10.35 -11.88
C ASP A 112 -16.67 10.65 -12.41
N LYS A 113 -15.64 10.49 -11.58
CA LYS A 113 -14.24 10.61 -12.04
C LYS A 113 -13.78 9.42 -12.89
N ASN A 114 -14.38 8.24 -12.72
CA ASN A 114 -14.04 7.03 -13.45
C ASN A 114 -14.84 6.88 -14.75
N LYS A 115 -14.69 7.83 -15.68
CA LYS A 115 -15.26 7.72 -17.04
C LYS A 115 -14.41 6.79 -17.90
N ASP A 116 -15.01 6.20 -18.93
CA ASP A 116 -14.27 5.35 -19.87
C ASP A 116 -13.07 6.10 -20.47
N ALA A 117 -11.94 5.42 -20.56
CA ALA A 117 -10.63 5.96 -20.94
C ALA A 117 -10.12 7.18 -20.12
N SER A 118 -10.78 7.54 -19.01
CA SER A 118 -10.27 8.58 -18.10
C SER A 118 -8.89 8.21 -17.55
N HIS A 119 -8.10 9.21 -17.18
CA HIS A 119 -6.81 8.99 -16.54
C HIS A 119 -6.94 8.09 -15.30
N PHE A 120 -8.00 8.30 -14.51
CA PHE A 120 -8.27 7.48 -13.33
C PHE A 120 -8.58 6.02 -13.69
N TYR A 121 -9.44 5.79 -14.70
CA TYR A 121 -9.72 4.45 -15.22
C TYR A 121 -8.44 3.75 -15.70
N LEU A 122 -7.56 4.45 -16.40
CA LEU A 122 -6.28 3.90 -16.86
C LEU A 122 -5.36 3.52 -15.68
N LYS A 123 -5.36 4.29 -14.58
CA LYS A 123 -4.62 3.94 -13.36
C LYS A 123 -5.20 2.68 -12.71
N MET A 124 -6.53 2.56 -12.64
CA MET A 124 -7.22 1.37 -12.13
C MET A 124 -6.98 0.12 -12.99
N LYS A 125 -6.99 0.27 -14.32
CA LYS A 125 -6.65 -0.80 -15.25
C LYS A 125 -5.23 -1.29 -15.04
N LYS A 126 -4.26 -0.38 -14.86
CA LYS A 126 -2.86 -0.77 -14.55
C LYS A 126 -2.75 -1.47 -13.19
N THR A 127 -3.53 -1.07 -12.18
CA THR A 127 -3.60 -1.82 -10.91
C THR A 127 -4.04 -3.27 -11.16
N TRP A 128 -5.10 -3.47 -11.94
CA TRP A 128 -5.57 -4.80 -12.34
C TRP A 128 -4.50 -5.59 -13.09
N GLU A 129 -3.82 -4.99 -14.08
CA GLU A 129 -2.73 -5.62 -14.84
C GLU A 129 -1.56 -6.09 -13.96
N LYS A 130 -1.28 -5.38 -12.85
CA LYS A 130 -0.19 -5.69 -11.91
C LYS A 130 -0.58 -6.71 -10.83
N CYS A 131 -1.86 -6.85 -10.54
CA CYS A 131 -2.33 -7.84 -9.58
C CYS A 131 -2.14 -9.24 -10.15
N LEU A 132 -1.25 -10.03 -9.52
CA LEU A 132 -0.82 -11.37 -9.95
C LEU A 132 -1.96 -12.39 -10.12
N SER A 133 -3.16 -12.09 -9.62
CA SER A 133 -4.39 -12.86 -9.84
C SER A 133 -5.18 -12.30 -11.02
N ALA A 134 -4.65 -12.42 -12.25
CA ALA A 134 -5.37 -12.07 -13.48
C ALA A 134 -6.55 -13.03 -13.80
N THR A 135 -7.13 -13.67 -12.79
CA THR A 135 -8.30 -14.56 -12.90
C THR A 135 -9.62 -13.80 -12.83
N GLN A 136 -9.61 -12.53 -12.41
CA GLN A 136 -10.79 -11.67 -12.32
C GLN A 136 -10.96 -10.81 -13.57
N SER A 137 -12.21 -10.56 -13.97
CA SER A 137 -12.52 -9.62 -15.03
C SER A 137 -12.08 -8.21 -14.64
N LEU A 138 -11.70 -7.41 -15.64
CA LEU A 138 -11.38 -5.99 -15.42
C LEU A 138 -12.56 -5.25 -14.77
N GLU A 139 -13.78 -5.57 -15.17
CA GLU A 139 -15.00 -4.97 -14.61
C GLU A 139 -15.14 -5.23 -13.11
N ALA A 140 -15.01 -6.48 -12.67
CA ALA A 140 -15.06 -6.85 -11.25
C ALA A 140 -13.96 -6.16 -10.46
N SER A 141 -12.74 -6.12 -11.00
CA SER A 141 -11.61 -5.43 -10.37
C SER A 141 -11.82 -3.92 -10.27
N VAL A 142 -12.48 -3.31 -11.26
CA VAL A 142 -12.83 -1.88 -11.23
C VAL A 142 -13.88 -1.63 -10.15
N GLN A 143 -14.93 -2.45 -10.03
CA GLN A 143 -15.93 -2.29 -8.96
C GLN A 143 -15.33 -2.44 -7.56
N TYR A 144 -14.44 -3.42 -7.38
CA TYR A 144 -13.65 -3.57 -6.14
C TYR A 144 -12.90 -2.28 -5.81
N GLN A 145 -12.15 -1.74 -6.78
CA GLN A 145 -11.34 -0.56 -6.59
C GLN A 145 -12.20 0.70 -6.33
N LEU A 146 -13.33 0.88 -7.02
CA LEU A 146 -14.22 2.03 -6.78
C LEU A 146 -14.70 2.07 -5.33
N GLU A 147 -15.12 0.92 -4.79
CA GLU A 147 -15.59 0.81 -3.43
C GLU A 147 -14.47 1.01 -2.40
N GLU A 148 -13.29 0.41 -2.65
CA GLU A 148 -12.10 0.61 -1.82
C GLU A 148 -11.73 2.11 -1.75
N TYR A 149 -11.73 2.79 -2.89
CA TYR A 149 -11.32 4.18 -2.99
C TYR A 149 -12.32 5.12 -2.35
N ALA A 150 -13.62 4.86 -2.51
CA ALA A 150 -14.66 5.59 -1.79
C ALA A 150 -14.54 5.39 -0.26
N ALA A 151 -14.25 4.17 0.18
CA ALA A 151 -14.07 3.87 1.60
C ALA A 151 -12.86 4.62 2.19
N VAL A 152 -11.73 4.73 1.48
CA VAL A 152 -10.57 5.51 1.93
C VAL A 152 -10.89 6.99 2.08
N LEU A 153 -11.77 7.55 1.24
CA LEU A 153 -12.26 8.92 1.39
C LEU A 153 -13.21 9.12 2.58
N CYS A 154 -13.64 8.03 3.22
CA CYS A 154 -14.45 8.03 4.44
C CYS A 154 -13.65 7.67 5.70
N MET A 155 -12.31 7.67 5.62
CA MET A 155 -11.39 7.34 6.73
C MET A 155 -10.84 8.60 7.42
N ASP A 156 -11.62 9.66 7.54
CA ASP A 156 -11.18 10.94 8.11
C ASP A 156 -10.90 10.85 9.62
N GLU A 157 -11.47 9.86 10.30
CA GLU A 157 -11.19 9.54 11.69
C GLU A 157 -9.82 8.88 11.92
N TYR A 158 -9.15 8.44 10.83
CA TYR A 158 -7.82 7.84 10.88
C TYR A 158 -6.75 8.82 10.41
N ASP A 159 -5.62 8.83 11.12
CA ASP A 159 -4.45 9.63 10.75
C ASP A 159 -3.46 8.81 9.92
N HIS A 160 -3.44 7.48 10.09
CA HIS A 160 -2.52 6.58 9.40
C HIS A 160 -3.20 5.33 8.87
N LEU A 161 -2.79 4.92 7.67
CA LEU A 161 -3.17 3.66 7.04
C LEU A 161 -1.92 2.82 6.86
N PHE A 162 -1.88 1.69 7.55
CA PHE A 162 -0.80 0.72 7.47
C PHE A 162 -1.14 -0.37 6.48
N TYR A 163 -0.25 -0.64 5.51
CA TYR A 163 -0.48 -1.69 4.53
C TYR A 163 0.80 -2.40 4.10
N PRO A 164 0.84 -3.75 3.97
CA PRO A 164 2.07 -4.49 3.69
C PRO A 164 2.48 -4.52 2.21
N LYS A 165 1.68 -3.92 1.32
CA LYS A 165 2.07 -3.70 -0.08
C LYS A 165 2.35 -2.23 -0.34
N ARG A 166 2.95 -1.94 -1.50
CA ARG A 166 3.02 -0.57 -2.01
C ARG A 166 1.64 -0.09 -2.42
N ILE A 167 1.44 1.21 -2.34
CA ILE A 167 0.23 1.87 -2.83
C ILE A 167 0.03 1.55 -4.31
N THR A 168 -1.20 1.23 -4.70
CA THR A 168 -1.54 0.96 -6.10
C THR A 168 -1.63 2.27 -6.89
N ASN A 169 -1.50 2.18 -8.22
CA ASN A 169 -1.61 3.34 -9.10
C ASN A 169 -2.95 4.08 -8.91
N GLY A 170 -4.05 3.32 -8.81
CA GLY A 170 -5.37 3.89 -8.61
C GLY A 170 -5.52 4.55 -7.24
N LEU A 171 -5.05 3.91 -6.16
CA LEU A 171 -5.11 4.51 -4.83
C LEU A 171 -4.22 5.75 -4.71
N ALA A 172 -3.04 5.75 -5.32
CA ALA A 172 -2.19 6.94 -5.38
C ALA A 172 -2.89 8.11 -6.09
N TYR A 173 -3.62 7.83 -7.18
CA TYR A 173 -4.46 8.84 -7.84
C TYR A 173 -5.50 9.42 -6.89
N VAL A 174 -6.15 8.59 -6.06
CA VAL A 174 -7.13 9.04 -5.05
C VAL A 174 -6.49 10.00 -4.05
N TYR A 175 -5.31 9.66 -3.53
CA TYR A 175 -4.58 10.53 -2.59
C TYR A 175 -4.29 11.91 -3.16
N ASN A 176 -4.05 11.96 -4.47
CA ASN A 176 -3.59 13.15 -5.14
C ASN A 176 -4.72 14.08 -5.65
N TYR A 177 -5.77 13.50 -6.24
CA TYR A 177 -6.77 14.27 -6.99
C TYR A 177 -8.10 14.43 -6.27
N PHE A 178 -8.40 13.62 -5.26
CA PHE A 178 -9.63 13.74 -4.48
C PHE A 178 -9.38 14.61 -3.25
N SER A 179 -10.32 15.51 -2.97
CA SER A 179 -10.27 16.38 -1.81
C SER A 179 -10.65 15.64 -0.52
N GLY A 180 -10.50 16.31 0.63
CA GLY A 180 -10.83 15.74 1.95
C GLY A 180 -9.65 15.10 2.66
N LYS A 181 -9.80 14.92 3.98
CA LYS A 181 -8.79 14.24 4.81
C LYS A 181 -8.73 12.76 4.40
N LYS A 182 -7.51 12.26 4.25
CA LYS A 182 -7.20 10.85 4.03
C LYS A 182 -6.12 10.46 5.04
N PRO A 183 -6.13 9.24 5.57
CA PRO A 183 -5.06 8.78 6.44
C PRO A 183 -3.73 8.78 5.68
N GLN A 184 -2.62 9.08 6.33
CA GLN A 184 -1.30 8.98 5.72
C GLN A 184 -0.97 7.50 5.44
N TYR A 185 -0.65 7.19 4.20
CA TYR A 185 -0.30 5.84 3.79
C TYR A 185 1.11 5.45 4.23
N HIS A 186 1.24 4.29 4.89
CA HIS A 186 2.52 3.71 5.29
C HIS A 186 2.66 2.28 4.77
N HIS A 187 3.64 2.08 3.91
CA HIS A 187 4.02 0.76 3.44
C HIS A 187 4.84 0.02 4.52
N ILE A 188 4.27 -1.06 5.06
CA ILE A 188 4.94 -1.95 6.00
C ILE A 188 5.86 -2.90 5.24
N LYS A 189 7.15 -2.86 5.57
CA LYS A 189 8.13 -3.80 5.00
C LYS A 189 8.19 -5.05 5.85
N ILE A 190 7.83 -6.19 5.26
CA ILE A 190 7.97 -7.50 5.88
C ILE A 190 9.23 -8.17 5.34
N SER A 191 10.11 -8.64 6.23
CA SER A 191 11.34 -9.36 5.91
C SER A 191 11.32 -10.74 6.55
N GLU A 192 11.71 -11.75 5.78
CA GLU A 192 11.91 -13.11 6.26
C GLU A 192 13.33 -13.26 6.80
N ALA A 193 13.46 -13.70 8.05
CA ALA A 193 14.74 -14.07 8.62
C ALA A 193 15.18 -15.40 7.99
N LYS A 194 16.01 -15.34 6.96
CA LYS A 194 16.75 -16.53 6.51
C LYS A 194 17.72 -16.92 7.63
N MET A 195 17.39 -17.98 8.37
CA MET A 195 18.41 -18.69 9.15
C MET A 195 19.35 -19.37 8.17
N LEU A 196 20.39 -18.65 7.73
CA LEU A 196 21.50 -19.27 7.02
C LEU A 196 22.13 -20.29 7.96
N SER A 197 22.23 -21.53 7.51
CA SER A 197 23.01 -22.56 8.21
C SER A 197 24.46 -22.09 8.32
N LYS A 198 25.21 -22.54 9.35
CA LYS A 198 26.64 -22.23 9.47
C LYS A 198 27.39 -22.54 8.16
N SER A 199 27.05 -23.62 7.47
CA SER A 199 27.60 -23.99 6.16
C SER A 199 27.38 -22.95 5.07
N GLU A 200 26.24 -22.25 5.05
CA GLU A 200 25.96 -21.19 4.08
C GLU A 200 26.66 -19.87 4.45
N LEU A 201 26.82 -19.60 5.75
CA LEU A 201 27.56 -18.45 6.28
C LEU A 201 29.08 -18.52 5.97
N PHE A 202 29.64 -19.73 5.85
CA PHE A 202 31.07 -19.94 5.54
C PHE A 202 31.39 -20.10 4.05
N ALA A 203 30.38 -20.15 3.17
CA ALA A 203 30.61 -20.19 1.72
C ALA A 203 31.02 -18.82 1.15
N ASP A 204 30.60 -17.72 1.79
CA ASP A 204 30.84 -16.34 1.32
C ASP A 204 31.95 -15.60 2.07
N LEU A 205 32.66 -16.25 3.01
CA LEU A 205 33.71 -15.62 3.82
C LEU A 205 35.03 -15.33 3.06
N ASN A 206 35.07 -15.56 1.73
CA ASN A 206 36.15 -15.15 0.84
C ASN A 206 35.81 -13.94 -0.06
N ALA A 207 34.64 -13.30 0.11
CA ALA A 207 34.32 -12.04 -0.57
C ALA A 207 34.44 -10.88 0.43
N GLU A 208 35.48 -10.06 0.28
CA GLU A 208 35.83 -8.96 1.16
C GLU A 208 34.67 -7.97 1.41
N LEU A 209 34.55 -7.62 2.69
CA LEU A 209 33.73 -6.55 3.23
C LEU A 209 34.32 -5.18 2.87
N GLU A 210 33.73 -4.49 1.90
CA GLU A 210 33.70 -3.03 1.93
C GLU A 210 32.41 -2.58 2.62
N LYS A 211 32.56 -2.03 3.83
CA LYS A 211 31.53 -1.24 4.51
C LYS A 211 31.13 -0.06 3.63
N LYS A 212 30.13 -0.22 2.78
CA LYS A 212 29.48 0.91 2.11
C LYS A 212 28.72 1.73 3.14
N ASP A 213 29.35 2.84 3.51
CA ASP A 213 28.83 3.92 4.36
C ASP A 213 27.42 4.31 3.89
N ARG A 214 26.43 4.17 4.80
CA ARG A 214 25.01 4.45 4.53
C ARG A 214 24.74 5.88 4.07
N ARG A 215 25.71 6.81 4.24
CA ARG A 215 25.66 8.18 3.70
C ARG A 215 25.70 8.23 2.17
N HIS A 216 26.30 7.25 1.50
CA HIS A 216 26.36 7.21 0.04
C HIS A 216 25.04 6.85 -0.62
N ILE A 217 24.12 6.16 0.05
CA ILE A 217 22.82 5.85 -0.55
C ILE A 217 21.98 7.13 -0.72
N HIS A 218 22.01 8.04 0.26
CA HIS A 218 21.33 9.33 0.13
C HIS A 218 21.98 10.22 -0.93
N ILE A 219 23.31 10.25 -1.01
CA ILE A 219 24.04 11.00 -2.05
C ILE A 219 23.79 10.38 -3.43
N ALA A 220 23.76 9.06 -3.54
CA ALA A 220 23.45 8.34 -4.76
C ALA A 220 21.99 8.53 -5.19
N PHE A 221 21.02 8.54 -4.26
CA PHE A 221 19.62 8.84 -4.56
C PHE A 221 19.42 10.28 -5.01
N ARG A 222 20.10 11.23 -4.34
CA ARG A 222 20.09 12.65 -4.74
C ARG A 222 20.74 12.82 -6.10
N ALA A 223 21.90 12.22 -6.33
CA ALA A 223 22.54 12.16 -7.65
C ALA A 223 21.68 11.43 -8.69
N LEU A 224 20.87 10.42 -8.32
CA LEU A 224 19.95 9.73 -9.23
C LEU A 224 18.77 10.62 -9.63
N LEU A 225 18.30 11.48 -8.72
CA LEU A 225 17.27 12.48 -8.98
C LEU A 225 17.84 13.68 -9.76
N ASP A 226 19.02 14.16 -9.38
CA ASP A 226 19.74 15.28 -10.01
C ASP A 226 20.28 14.92 -11.40
N HIS A 227 20.56 13.65 -11.66
CA HIS A 227 21.00 13.11 -12.95
C HIS A 227 19.96 12.20 -13.60
N MET A 228 18.70 12.27 -13.15
CA MET A 228 17.62 11.43 -13.66
C MET A 228 17.46 11.60 -15.18
N ASP A 229 17.59 12.84 -15.67
CA ASP A 229 17.56 13.15 -17.10
C ASP A 229 18.69 12.46 -17.86
N VAL A 230 19.89 12.40 -17.28
CA VAL A 230 21.07 11.76 -17.88
C VAL A 230 20.92 10.24 -17.88
N LEU A 231 20.36 9.67 -16.81
CA LEU A 231 20.19 8.22 -16.63
C LEU A 231 18.98 7.67 -17.42
N LEU A 232 17.94 8.48 -17.63
CA LEU A 232 16.83 8.19 -18.53
C LEU A 232 17.20 8.46 -20.01
N ALA A 233 18.11 9.39 -20.29
CA ALA A 233 18.67 9.60 -21.63
C ALA A 233 19.78 8.61 -21.98
N SER A 234 20.42 7.96 -21.00
CA SER A 234 21.45 6.97 -21.25
C SER A 234 20.86 5.71 -21.89
N GLY A 235 21.64 5.05 -22.75
CA GLY A 235 21.27 3.75 -23.32
C GLY A 235 21.39 2.59 -22.33
N GLU A 236 21.75 2.86 -21.07
CA GLU A 236 22.11 1.84 -20.07
C GLU A 236 20.89 1.16 -19.44
N LEU A 237 19.78 1.88 -19.33
CA LEU A 237 18.50 1.31 -18.91
C LEU A 237 17.66 0.90 -20.11
N SER A 238 17.09 -0.31 -20.05
CA SER A 238 16.04 -0.71 -21.00
C SER A 238 14.84 0.25 -20.91
N ASP A 239 14.12 0.43 -22.02
CA ASP A 239 12.88 1.23 -22.04
C ASP A 239 11.85 0.75 -21.01
N LYS A 240 11.83 -0.55 -20.73
CA LYS A 240 10.99 -1.14 -19.68
C LYS A 240 11.41 -0.66 -18.29
N ALA A 241 12.70 -0.67 -17.97
CA ALA A 241 13.20 -0.21 -16.68
C ALA A 241 12.95 1.29 -16.47
N LYS A 242 13.12 2.11 -17.52
CA LYS A 242 12.81 3.54 -17.49
C LYS A 242 11.33 3.80 -17.21
N LYS A 243 10.43 3.07 -17.89
CA LYS A 243 8.98 3.17 -17.67
C LYS A 243 8.56 2.79 -16.25
N VAL A 244 9.11 1.69 -15.72
CA VAL A 244 8.85 1.26 -14.34
C VAL A 244 9.34 2.30 -13.33
N PHE A 245 10.54 2.82 -13.51
CA PHE A 245 11.09 3.84 -12.62
C PHE A 245 10.24 5.11 -12.61
N ALA A 246 9.90 5.65 -13.78
CA ALA A 246 9.06 6.84 -13.90
C ALA A 246 7.69 6.64 -13.24
N GLU A 247 7.09 5.46 -13.42
CA GLU A 247 5.81 5.11 -12.79
C GLU A 247 5.91 5.02 -11.27
N GLU A 248 6.98 4.43 -10.71
CA GLU A 248 7.18 4.37 -9.26
C GLU A 248 7.40 5.75 -8.64
N VAL A 249 8.13 6.63 -9.33
CA VAL A 249 8.31 8.03 -8.89
C VAL A 249 6.98 8.77 -8.92
N GLU A 250 6.21 8.66 -10.00
CA GLU A 250 4.89 9.27 -10.13
C GLU A 250 3.95 8.81 -9.02
N ASN A 251 3.88 7.50 -8.75
CA ASN A 251 3.05 6.95 -7.68
C ASN A 251 3.44 7.48 -6.29
N LEU A 252 4.74 7.59 -6.02
CA LEU A 252 5.23 8.14 -4.76
C LEU A 252 4.78 9.60 -4.61
N LEU A 253 4.99 10.42 -5.63
CA LEU A 253 4.58 11.84 -5.61
C LEU A 253 3.07 11.99 -5.46
N MET A 254 2.28 11.18 -6.17
CA MET A 254 0.82 11.14 -6.04
C MET A 254 0.38 10.75 -4.61
N SER A 255 1.02 9.76 -3.99
CA SER A 255 0.65 9.33 -2.63
C SER A 255 0.82 10.42 -1.56
N TYR A 256 1.68 11.41 -1.82
CA TYR A 256 1.90 12.57 -0.95
C TYR A 256 1.12 13.81 -1.41
N GLY A 257 0.25 13.70 -2.43
CA GLY A 257 -0.53 14.82 -2.96
C GLY A 257 0.31 15.90 -3.65
N LEU A 258 1.50 15.53 -4.16
CA LEU A 258 2.49 16.48 -4.69
C LEU A 258 2.32 16.76 -6.19
N LEU A 259 1.38 16.10 -6.87
CA LEU A 259 1.06 16.37 -8.28
C LEU A 259 -0.26 17.14 -8.34
N GLY A 260 -0.22 18.47 -8.48
CA GLY A 260 -1.45 19.25 -8.60
C GLY A 260 -2.36 18.80 -9.76
N VAL A 261 -3.62 19.26 -9.75
CA VAL A 261 -4.67 19.00 -10.77
C VAL A 261 -4.25 19.38 -12.22
N SER A 262 -3.13 20.08 -12.37
CA SER A 262 -2.59 20.62 -13.63
C SER A 262 -1.33 19.92 -14.14
N LEU A 263 -0.80 18.89 -13.46
CA LEU A 263 0.48 18.27 -13.85
C LEU A 263 0.25 16.84 -14.35
N GLU A 264 -0.21 16.74 -15.60
CA GLU A 264 0.10 15.55 -16.38
C GLU A 264 1.64 15.46 -16.49
N ILE A 265 2.22 14.39 -15.95
CA ILE A 265 3.67 14.18 -16.06
C ILE A 265 4.00 13.78 -17.49
N ASN A 266 4.34 14.78 -18.29
CA ASN A 266 5.28 14.66 -19.38
C ASN A 266 6.69 14.54 -18.78
N HIS A 267 7.65 13.86 -19.43
CA HIS A 267 9.07 13.82 -19.05
C HIS A 267 9.66 15.18 -18.63
N HIS A 268 9.11 16.29 -19.13
CA HIS A 268 9.48 17.66 -18.78
C HIS A 268 8.99 18.14 -17.41
N THR A 269 7.88 17.60 -16.90
CA THR A 269 7.21 18.05 -15.68
C THR A 269 7.93 17.57 -14.42
N VAL A 270 8.57 16.40 -14.45
CA VAL A 270 9.39 15.90 -13.32
C VAL A 270 10.57 16.84 -13.02
N LYS A 271 11.06 17.54 -14.05
CA LYS A 271 12.19 18.48 -13.99
C LYS A 271 11.92 19.71 -13.10
N GLN A 272 10.67 20.14 -12.97
CA GLN A 272 10.33 21.34 -12.18
C GLN A 272 10.08 21.02 -10.70
N LEU A 273 9.60 19.82 -10.37
CA LEU A 273 9.30 19.41 -8.99
C LEU A 273 10.53 19.00 -8.16
N ILE A 274 11.66 18.69 -8.81
CA ILE A 274 12.89 18.25 -8.14
C ILE A 274 13.83 19.43 -7.79
N VAL A 275 13.62 20.61 -8.40
CA VAL A 275 14.52 21.77 -8.32
C VAL A 275 13.99 22.90 -7.40
N SER A 276 12.81 22.73 -6.80
CA SER A 276 12.22 23.64 -5.80
C SER A 276 12.16 22.99 -4.43
#